data_AF-A0A075HUK8-F1
#
_entry.id   AF-A0A075HUK8-F1
#
_cell.length_a   1.000
_cell.length_b   1.000
_cell.length_c   1.000
_cell.angle_alpha   90.00
_cell.angle_beta   90.00
_cell.angle_gamma   90.00
#
_symmetry.space_group_name_H-M   'P 1'
#
loop_
_entity.id
_entity.type
_entity.pdbx_description
1 polymer ?
#
loop_
_entity_poly.entity_id
_entity_poly.type
_entity_poly.pdbx_seq_one_letter_code
_entity_poly.pdbx_strand_id
1 'polypeptide(L)'
;MESEEKIQAHILSVWKENRGFVSGKGKEGMLILTNKRLLFIKKTEAGIKWWGAVRTRQTVRLLQFKDVMVVEDGYGGEKLRTDLENKKNQKISFDNILYIEAKEKVWGTVLFLDVIEDGKEKKFQFSVVQDWVKYPISAPMKYLKVDWSGFVKYIQDKRIITK
;
A
#
# COMPACT_ATOMS: atom_id res chain seq x y z
N MET A 1 12.22 -13.20 9.68
CA MET A 1 10.75 -13.14 9.85
C MET A 1 10.41 -14.33 10.70
N GLU A 2 9.60 -14.15 11.74
CA GLU A 2 8.99 -15.31 12.40
C GLU A 2 8.32 -16.16 11.32
N SER A 3 8.45 -17.48 11.40
CA SER A 3 8.11 -18.47 10.35
C SER A 3 6.63 -18.47 9.88
N GLU A 4 5.83 -17.51 10.34
CA GLU A 4 4.38 -17.43 10.16
C GLU A 4 3.89 -16.17 9.43
N GLU A 5 4.74 -15.17 9.15
CA GLU A 5 4.28 -13.97 8.43
C GLU A 5 4.11 -14.25 6.93
N LYS A 6 2.85 -14.26 6.47
CA LYS A 6 2.43 -14.55 5.10
C LYS A 6 1.80 -13.33 4.46
N ILE A 7 2.15 -13.08 3.20
CA ILE A 7 1.61 -11.97 2.42
C ILE A 7 0.21 -12.34 1.92
N GLN A 8 -0.73 -11.43 2.10
CA GLN A 8 -2.14 -11.55 1.70
C GLN A 8 -2.44 -10.72 0.45
N ALA A 9 -1.79 -9.57 0.30
CA ALA A 9 -1.91 -8.74 -0.89
C ALA A 9 -0.65 -7.90 -1.13
N HIS A 10 -0.34 -7.66 -2.41
CA HIS A 10 0.67 -6.69 -2.86
C HIS A 10 0.04 -5.72 -3.85
N ILE A 11 0.17 -4.44 -3.59
CA ILE A 11 -0.27 -3.39 -4.50
C ILE A 11 0.94 -2.53 -4.85
N LEU A 12 1.33 -2.56 -6.12
CA LEU A 12 2.43 -1.78 -6.69
C LEU A 12 1.93 -0.40 -7.17
N SER A 13 2.88 0.52 -7.35
CA SER A 13 2.64 1.90 -7.77
C SER A 13 1.58 2.62 -6.91
N VAL A 14 1.68 2.43 -5.60
CA VAL A 14 0.83 3.12 -4.62
C VAL A 14 1.44 4.48 -4.31
N TRP A 15 0.66 5.54 -4.49
CA TRP A 15 0.99 6.88 -4.03
C TRP A 15 0.51 7.08 -2.60
N LYS A 16 1.44 7.34 -1.69
CA LYS A 16 1.17 7.67 -0.30
C LYS A 16 1.33 9.16 -0.06
N GLU A 17 0.33 9.77 0.58
CA GLU A 17 0.34 11.17 1.00
C GLU A 17 -0.10 11.34 2.46
N ASN A 18 0.36 12.42 3.09
CA ASN A 18 -0.13 12.81 4.41
C ASN A 18 -1.41 13.64 4.26
N ARG A 19 -2.40 13.40 5.12
CA ARG A 19 -3.61 14.21 5.22
C ARG A 19 -3.43 15.28 6.29
N GLY A 20 -3.17 16.52 5.89
CA GLY A 20 -3.00 17.67 6.80
C GLY A 20 -2.57 18.97 6.09
N PHE A 21 -2.47 20.07 6.85
CA PHE A 21 -2.25 21.45 6.36
C PHE A 21 -0.91 21.69 5.64
N VAL A 22 0.08 20.82 5.83
CA VAL A 22 1.30 20.80 5.02
C VAL A 22 1.25 19.54 4.17
N SER A 23 0.59 19.63 3.02
CA SER A 23 0.56 18.57 2.02
C SER A 23 1.98 18.36 1.48
N GLY A 24 2.75 17.50 2.14
CA GLY A 24 4.10 17.15 1.73
C GLY A 24 4.09 16.33 0.43
N LYS A 25 5.22 16.37 -0.30
CA LYS A 25 5.45 15.57 -1.52
C LYS A 25 5.08 14.10 -1.26
N GLY A 26 4.12 13.59 -2.01
CA GLY A 26 3.74 12.18 -1.96
C GLY A 26 4.90 11.26 -2.35
N LYS A 27 4.74 9.98 -2.03
CA LYS A 27 5.78 8.97 -2.22
C LYS A 27 5.18 7.77 -2.94
N GLU A 28 5.81 7.34 -4.03
CA GLU A 28 5.52 6.05 -4.64
C GLU A 28 6.13 4.92 -3.81
N GLY A 29 5.43 3.79 -3.74
CA GLY A 29 5.93 2.55 -3.17
C GLY A 29 4.99 1.38 -3.46
N MET A 30 5.22 0.28 -2.75
CA MET A 30 4.29 -0.85 -2.67
C MET A 30 3.58 -0.81 -1.33
N LEU A 31 2.28 -1.10 -1.35
CA LEU A 31 1.52 -1.41 -0.16
C LEU A 31 1.39 -2.92 -0.04
N ILE A 32 1.85 -3.49 1.06
CA ILE A 32 1.86 -4.94 1.29
C ILE A 32 1.06 -5.21 2.55
N LEU A 33 0.04 -6.06 2.42
CA LEU A 33 -0.75 -6.55 3.54
C LEU A 33 -0.26 -7.95 3.90
N THR A 34 0.20 -8.14 5.11
CA THR A 34 0.52 -9.46 5.65
C THR A 34 -0.56 -9.92 6.62
N ASN A 35 -0.46 -11.15 7.11
CA ASN A 35 -1.32 -11.62 8.18
C ASN A 35 -1.04 -11.00 9.56
N LYS A 36 0.07 -10.25 9.71
CA LYS A 36 0.46 -9.63 10.99
C LYS A 36 0.41 -8.10 10.96
N ARG A 37 0.55 -7.46 9.80
CA ARG A 37 0.71 -6.01 9.71
C ARG A 37 0.49 -5.47 8.29
N LEU A 38 0.36 -4.14 8.22
CA LEU A 38 0.40 -3.37 6.99
C LEU A 38 1.81 -2.79 6.79
N LEU A 39 2.31 -2.83 5.55
CA LEU A 39 3.66 -2.40 5.21
C LEU A 39 3.62 -1.44 4.02
N PHE A 40 4.38 -0.35 4.10
CA PHE A 40 4.62 0.53 2.95
C PHE A 40 6.10 0.51 2.58
N ILE A 41 6.39 -0.13 1.44
CA ILE A 41 7.74 -0.34 0.93
C ILE A 41 8.06 0.73 -0.11
N LYS A 42 8.83 1.74 0.28
CA LYS A 42 9.30 2.81 -0.60
C LYS A 42 10.65 2.47 -1.25
N LYS A 43 11.49 1.71 -0.56
CA LYS A 43 12.82 1.29 -1.02
C LYS A 43 12.82 -0.22 -1.10
N THR A 44 12.80 -0.74 -2.33
CA THR A 44 12.80 -2.18 -2.59
C THR A 44 14.05 -2.58 -3.38
N GLU A 45 14.56 -3.77 -3.10
CA GLU A 45 15.59 -4.44 -3.90
C GLU A 45 14.99 -5.28 -5.03
N ALA A 46 13.66 -5.29 -5.17
CA ALA A 46 13.01 -5.97 -6.27
C ALA A 46 13.49 -5.43 -7.62
N GLY A 47 13.90 -6.35 -8.51
CA GLY A 47 14.46 -5.98 -9.81
C GLY A 47 13.49 -5.19 -10.68
N ILE A 48 14.01 -4.20 -11.42
CA ILE A 48 13.22 -3.30 -12.26
C ILE A 48 12.37 -4.03 -13.32
N LYS A 49 12.88 -5.16 -13.85
CA LYS A 49 12.17 -6.02 -14.80
C LYS A 49 10.93 -6.67 -14.15
N TRP A 50 11.08 -7.15 -12.92
CA TRP A 50 9.98 -7.73 -12.16
C TRP A 50 8.92 -6.67 -11.86
N TRP A 51 9.35 -5.49 -11.38
CA TRP A 51 8.45 -4.37 -11.11
C TRP A 51 7.62 -4.00 -12.35
N GLY A 52 8.27 -3.85 -13.51
CA GLY A 52 7.59 -3.50 -14.75
C GLY A 52 6.56 -4.54 -15.21
N ALA A 53 6.92 -5.83 -15.13
CA ALA A 53 6.03 -6.93 -15.51
C ALA A 53 4.81 -7.02 -14.58
N VAL A 54 5.04 -7.00 -13.26
CA VAL A 54 3.97 -7.10 -12.26
C VAL A 54 3.06 -5.88 -12.30
N ARG A 55 3.61 -4.66 -12.39
CA ARG A 55 2.81 -3.44 -12.54
C ARG A 55 1.88 -3.53 -13.75
N THR A 56 2.38 -4.03 -14.88
CA THR A 56 1.57 -4.14 -16.11
C THR A 56 0.43 -5.13 -15.93
N ARG A 57 0.70 -6.32 -15.37
CA ARG A 57 -0.34 -7.33 -15.07
C ARG A 57 -1.36 -6.81 -14.05
N GLN A 58 -0.89 -6.19 -12.98
CA GLN A 58 -1.73 -5.57 -11.95
C GLN A 58 -2.67 -4.53 -12.57
N THR A 59 -2.16 -3.61 -13.40
CA THR A 59 -2.99 -2.58 -14.03
C THR A 59 -4.09 -3.18 -14.89
N VAL A 60 -3.77 -4.18 -15.74
CA VAL A 60 -4.79 -4.85 -16.57
C VAL A 60 -5.84 -5.53 -15.69
N ARG A 61 -5.41 -6.26 -14.66
CA ARG A 61 -6.31 -6.95 -13.72
C ARG A 61 -7.22 -5.96 -12.96
N LEU A 62 -6.67 -4.86 -12.47
CA LEU A 62 -7.42 -3.84 -11.73
C LEU A 62 -8.42 -3.10 -12.63
N LEU A 63 -8.11 -2.90 -13.91
CA LEU A 63 -9.08 -2.34 -14.87
C LEU A 63 -10.25 -3.29 -15.13
N GLN A 64 -10.05 -4.60 -15.03
CA GLN A 64 -11.08 -5.62 -15.27
C GLN A 64 -11.90 -5.93 -14.01
N PHE A 65 -11.23 -6.24 -12.90
CA PHE A 65 -11.86 -6.80 -11.69
C PHE A 65 -11.85 -5.84 -10.50
N LYS A 66 -11.01 -4.79 -10.54
CA LYS A 66 -10.82 -3.78 -9.48
C LYS A 66 -10.29 -4.29 -8.14
N ASP A 67 -10.38 -5.59 -7.85
CA ASP A 67 -9.95 -6.19 -6.59
C ASP A 67 -8.43 -6.09 -6.38
N VAL A 68 -8.03 -5.56 -5.22
CA VAL A 68 -6.65 -5.37 -4.79
C VAL A 68 -6.09 -6.57 -4.01
N MET A 69 -6.93 -7.53 -3.60
CA MET A 69 -6.56 -8.66 -2.75
C MET A 69 -5.87 -9.78 -3.55
N VAL A 70 -4.67 -9.49 -4.08
CA VAL A 70 -3.89 -10.44 -4.87
C VAL A 70 -2.44 -10.51 -4.40
N VAL A 71 -1.93 -11.74 -4.35
CA VAL A 71 -0.51 -12.02 -4.10
C VAL A 71 0.22 -12.11 -5.43
N GLU A 72 1.16 -11.19 -5.66
CA GLU A 72 1.97 -11.19 -6.88
C GLU A 72 3.08 -12.25 -6.81
N ASP A 73 3.31 -12.93 -7.93
CA ASP A 73 4.38 -13.91 -8.10
C ASP A 73 5.76 -13.27 -8.10
N GLY A 74 6.79 -14.03 -7.69
CA GLY A 74 8.18 -13.58 -7.74
C GLY A 74 8.58 -12.56 -6.67
N TYR A 75 7.69 -12.18 -5.75
CA TYR A 75 8.01 -11.44 -4.52
C TYR A 75 7.37 -12.11 -3.31
N GLY A 76 8.21 -12.68 -2.44
CA GLY A 76 7.78 -13.45 -1.27
C GLY A 76 8.41 -12.97 0.02
N GLY A 77 8.27 -13.78 1.07
CA GLY A 77 8.71 -13.44 2.43
C GLY A 77 10.20 -13.09 2.54
N GLU A 78 11.09 -13.77 1.81
CA GLU A 78 12.53 -13.46 1.85
C GLU A 78 12.84 -12.06 1.31
N LYS A 79 12.28 -11.71 0.14
CA LYS A 79 12.47 -10.37 -0.45
C LYS A 79 11.85 -9.28 0.45
N LEU A 80 10.67 -9.56 0.99
CA LEU A 80 10.04 -8.70 1.98
C LEU A 80 10.95 -8.52 3.20
N ARG A 81 11.56 -9.59 3.70
CA ARG A 81 12.47 -9.54 4.85
C ARG A 81 13.64 -8.61 4.59
N THR A 82 14.29 -8.74 3.44
CA THR A 82 15.41 -7.88 3.02
C THR A 82 14.96 -6.42 2.92
N ASP A 83 13.84 -6.15 2.25
CA ASP A 83 13.29 -4.79 2.15
C ASP A 83 12.98 -4.20 3.54
N LEU A 84 12.51 -5.01 4.49
CA LEU A 84 12.20 -4.58 5.87
C LEU A 84 13.43 -4.31 6.74
N GLU A 85 14.65 -4.63 6.30
CA GLU A 85 15.91 -4.19 6.93
C GLU A 85 16.15 -2.70 6.66
N ASN A 86 15.58 -2.14 5.60
CA ASN A 86 15.66 -0.72 5.29
C ASN A 86 14.73 0.12 6.17
N LYS A 87 15.31 0.95 7.06
CA LYS A 87 14.57 1.85 7.98
C LYS A 87 13.67 2.88 7.29
N LYS A 88 13.81 3.10 5.97
CA LYS A 88 12.93 4.00 5.20
C LYS A 88 11.58 3.37 4.86
N ASN A 89 11.45 2.05 5.00
CA ASN A 89 10.21 1.32 4.81
C ASN A 89 9.40 1.29 6.10
N GLN A 90 8.09 1.43 5.96
CA GLN A 90 7.20 1.62 7.09
C GLN A 90 6.53 0.30 7.49
N LYS A 91 6.45 0.06 8.79
CA LYS A 91 5.77 -1.08 9.40
C LYS A 91 4.64 -0.55 10.27
N ILE A 92 3.41 -0.97 9.99
CA ILE A 92 2.20 -0.51 10.70
C ILE A 92 1.52 -1.74 11.31
N SER A 93 1.61 -1.89 12.63
CA SER A 93 0.82 -2.90 13.35
C SER A 93 -0.66 -2.62 13.19
N PHE A 94 -1.49 -3.67 13.12
CA PHE A 94 -2.95 -3.50 13.07
C PHE A 94 -3.49 -2.80 14.32
N ASP A 95 -2.88 -3.03 15.49
CA ASP A 95 -3.27 -2.39 16.75
C ASP A 95 -3.02 -0.86 16.73
N ASN A 96 -2.08 -0.41 15.89
CA ASN A 96 -1.78 1.01 15.74
C ASN A 96 -2.68 1.68 14.70
N ILE A 97 -3.56 0.96 14.00
CA ILE A 97 -4.51 1.54 13.05
C ILE A 97 -5.73 2.01 13.83
N LEU A 98 -5.98 3.31 13.83
CA LEU A 98 -7.15 3.91 14.45
C LEU A 98 -8.35 3.89 13.49
N TYR A 99 -8.09 4.21 12.23
CA TYR A 99 -9.10 4.37 11.19
C TYR A 99 -8.61 3.80 9.87
N ILE A 100 -9.52 3.12 9.15
CA ILE A 100 -9.29 2.68 7.79
C ILE A 100 -10.60 2.69 7.01
N GLU A 101 -10.61 3.31 5.83
CA GLU A 101 -11.80 3.42 4.99
C GLU A 101 -11.39 3.65 3.52
N ALA A 102 -12.17 3.14 2.58
CA ALA A 102 -12.02 3.45 1.17
C ALA A 102 -13.11 4.42 0.69
N LYS A 103 -12.74 5.44 -0.08
CA LYS A 103 -13.71 6.31 -0.76
C LYS A 103 -13.41 6.37 -2.25
N GLU A 104 -14.45 6.19 -3.05
CA GLU A 104 -14.38 6.50 -4.46
C GLU A 104 -14.41 8.02 -4.69
N LYS A 105 -13.54 8.50 -5.57
CA LYS A 105 -13.49 9.87 -6.09
C LYS A 105 -13.67 9.81 -7.62
N VAL A 106 -13.96 10.95 -8.22
CA VAL A 106 -14.09 11.06 -9.69
C VAL A 106 -12.85 10.53 -10.41
N TRP A 107 -11.66 10.80 -9.86
CA TRP A 107 -10.37 10.49 -10.46
C TRP A 107 -9.76 9.14 -10.03
N GLY A 108 -10.30 8.44 -9.04
CA GLY A 108 -9.72 7.20 -8.49
C GLY A 108 -10.32 6.78 -7.15
N THR A 109 -9.92 5.63 -6.60
CA THR A 109 -10.32 5.20 -5.25
C THR A 109 -9.20 5.43 -4.25
N VAL A 110 -9.52 6.08 -3.14
CA VAL A 110 -8.56 6.46 -2.10
C VAL A 110 -8.78 5.60 -0.87
N LEU A 111 -7.71 4.98 -0.36
CA LEU A 111 -7.69 4.32 0.95
C LEU A 111 -7.17 5.30 1.99
N PHE A 112 -8.03 5.69 2.91
CA PHE A 112 -7.71 6.51 4.07
C PHE A 112 -7.23 5.64 5.22
N LEU A 113 -6.16 6.07 5.89
CA LEU A 113 -5.58 5.34 7.01
C LEU A 113 -5.09 6.34 8.07
N ASP A 114 -5.61 6.25 9.29
CA ASP A 114 -5.10 7.02 10.43
C ASP A 114 -4.45 6.05 11.42
N VAL A 115 -3.22 6.33 11.85
CA VAL A 115 -2.40 5.44 12.67
C VAL A 115 -1.70 6.18 13.81
N ILE A 116 -1.34 5.44 14.86
CA ILE A 116 -0.36 5.88 15.85
C ILE A 116 1.04 5.48 15.40
N GLU A 117 1.90 6.47 15.19
CA GLU A 117 3.32 6.27 14.90
C GLU A 117 4.14 7.25 15.74
N ASP A 118 5.12 6.71 16.50
CA ASP A 118 5.93 7.48 17.46
C ASP A 118 5.10 8.22 18.53
N GLY A 119 3.99 7.60 18.97
CA GLY A 119 3.07 8.17 19.95
C GLY A 119 2.21 9.32 19.43
N LYS A 120 2.23 9.60 18.12
CA LYS A 120 1.44 10.66 17.48
C LYS A 120 0.51 10.08 16.43
N GLU A 121 -0.68 10.67 16.33
CA GLU A 121 -1.60 10.36 15.25
C GLU A 121 -1.05 10.90 13.92
N LYS A 122 -0.94 10.01 12.92
CA LYS A 122 -0.58 10.36 11.54
C LYS A 122 -1.67 9.88 10.61
N LYS A 123 -2.10 10.78 9.72
CA LYS A 123 -3.15 10.52 8.74
C LYS A 123 -2.53 10.36 7.36
N PHE A 124 -2.83 9.26 6.72
CA PHE A 124 -2.36 8.92 5.39
C PHE A 124 -3.52 8.71 4.43
N GLN A 125 -3.23 8.90 3.15
CA GLN A 125 -4.05 8.41 2.06
C GLN A 125 -3.19 7.65 1.06
N PHE A 126 -3.77 6.61 0.49
CA PHE A 126 -3.15 5.77 -0.53
C PHE A 126 -4.04 5.73 -1.77
N SER A 127 -3.42 5.79 -2.94
CA SER A 127 -4.11 5.63 -4.23
C SER A 127 -3.24 4.82 -5.19
N VAL A 128 -3.85 3.99 -6.03
CA VAL A 128 -3.11 3.22 -7.04
C VAL A 128 -2.91 4.07 -8.28
N VAL A 129 -1.67 4.29 -8.68
CA VAL A 129 -1.32 5.14 -9.82
C VAL A 129 -1.29 4.31 -11.09
N GLN A 130 -1.99 4.79 -12.12
CA GLN A 130 -1.97 4.21 -13.45
C GLN A 130 -0.83 4.78 -14.29
N ASP A 131 -0.60 6.09 -14.19
CA ASP A 131 0.34 6.80 -15.07
C ASP A 131 1.03 7.97 -14.37
N TRP A 132 2.24 8.29 -14.82
CA TRP A 132 3.16 9.24 -14.20
C TRP A 132 3.65 10.28 -15.21
N VAL A 133 3.73 11.54 -14.79
CA VAL A 133 4.61 12.52 -15.45
C VAL A 133 6.03 12.34 -14.91
N LYS A 134 7.04 12.54 -15.75
CA LYS A 134 8.45 12.36 -15.38
C LYS A 134 9.21 13.67 -15.14
N TYR A 135 8.69 14.83 -15.55
CA TYR A 135 9.41 16.10 -15.50
C TYR A 135 8.53 17.24 -14.98
N PRO A 136 9.07 18.20 -14.19
CA PRO A 136 10.40 18.23 -13.56
C PRO A 136 10.52 17.36 -12.29
N ILE A 137 9.40 16.90 -11.73
CA ILE A 137 9.33 15.97 -10.60
C ILE A 137 8.31 14.90 -10.96
N SER A 138 8.64 13.63 -10.69
CA SER A 138 7.68 12.57 -10.96
C SER A 138 6.45 12.68 -10.06
N ALA A 139 5.28 12.75 -10.68
CA ALA A 139 4.00 12.88 -10.01
C ALA A 139 2.93 12.04 -10.73
N PRO A 140 1.91 11.53 -10.00
CA PRO A 140 0.81 10.82 -10.64
C PRO A 140 0.00 11.74 -11.56
N MET A 141 -0.34 11.26 -12.75
CA MET A 141 -1.30 11.93 -13.65
C MET A 141 -2.66 11.26 -13.64
N LYS A 142 -2.69 9.93 -13.46
CA LYS A 142 -3.92 9.13 -13.47
C LYS A 142 -3.88 8.10 -12.36
N TYR A 143 -5.03 7.90 -11.72
CA TYR A 143 -5.22 6.90 -10.68
C TYR A 143 -6.27 5.87 -11.12
N LEU A 144 -6.17 4.67 -10.57
CA LEU A 144 -7.15 3.61 -10.80
C LEU A 144 -8.31 3.74 -9.81
N LYS A 145 -9.50 3.39 -10.30
CA LYS A 145 -10.62 3.03 -9.44
C LYS A 145 -10.51 1.55 -9.10
N VAL A 146 -10.20 1.27 -7.85
CA VAL A 146 -9.99 -0.09 -7.33
C VAL A 146 -10.96 -0.37 -6.19
N ASP A 147 -11.20 -1.64 -5.92
CA ASP A 147 -11.98 -2.11 -4.79
C ASP A 147 -11.05 -2.45 -3.62
N TRP A 148 -11.10 -1.62 -2.58
CA TRP A 148 -10.36 -1.82 -1.33
C TRP A 148 -11.17 -2.57 -0.27
N SER A 149 -12.42 -2.97 -0.54
CA SER A 149 -13.34 -3.50 0.46
C SER A 149 -12.78 -4.72 1.18
N GLY A 150 -12.24 -5.70 0.45
CA GLY A 150 -11.59 -6.88 1.01
C GLY A 150 -10.36 -6.54 1.86
N PHE A 151 -9.60 -5.53 1.45
CA PHE A 151 -8.42 -5.05 2.17
C PHE A 151 -8.79 -4.38 3.51
N VAL A 152 -9.79 -3.49 3.47
CA VAL A 152 -10.33 -2.82 4.66
C VAL A 152 -10.90 -3.84 5.62
N LYS A 153 -11.74 -4.76 5.13
CA LYS A 153 -12.35 -5.82 5.92
C LYS A 153 -11.29 -6.70 6.59
N TYR A 154 -10.28 -7.14 5.84
CA TYR A 154 -9.21 -7.97 6.40
C TYR A 154 -8.49 -7.30 7.58
N ILE A 155 -8.16 -6.02 7.45
CA ILE A 155 -7.52 -5.27 8.54
C ILE A 155 -8.47 -5.14 9.73
N GLN A 156 -9.75 -4.81 9.49
CA GLN A 156 -10.75 -4.69 10.55
C GLN A 156 -10.95 -6.01 11.31
N ASP A 157 -11.02 -7.15 10.60
CA ASP A 157 -11.15 -8.48 11.19
C ASP A 157 -9.91 -8.89 12.03
N LYS A 158 -8.74 -8.32 11.71
CA LYS A 158 -7.47 -8.59 12.42
C LYS A 158 -7.17 -7.62 13.55
N ARG A 159 -7.85 -6.47 13.62
CA ARG A 159 -7.80 -5.61 14.82
C ARG A 159 -8.46 -6.41 15.93
N ILE A 160 -7.71 -6.73 16.98
CA ILE A 160 -8.23 -7.47 18.13
C ILE A 160 -9.48 -6.74 18.61
N ILE A 161 -10.60 -7.46 18.64
CA ILE A 161 -11.82 -7.04 19.31
C ILE A 161 -11.47 -6.96 20.80
N THR A 162 -10.94 -5.82 21.24
CA THR A 162 -11.02 -5.46 22.65
C THR A 162 -12.48 -5.12 22.91
N LYS A 163 -13.29 -6.15 23.15
CA LYS A 163 -14.57 -6.03 23.85
C LYS A 163 -14.30 -6.12 25.33
#